data_AF-L0A869-F1
#
_entry.id   AF-L0A869-F1
#
_cell.length_a   1.000
_cell.length_b   1.000
_cell.length_c   1.000
_cell.angle_alpha   90.00
_cell.angle_beta   90.00
_cell.angle_gamma   90.00
#
_symmetry.space_group_name_H-M   'P 1'
#
loop_
_entity.id
_entity.type
_entity.pdbx_description
1 polymer ?
#
loop_
_entity_poly.entity_id
_entity_poly.type
_entity_poly.pdbx_seq_one_letter_code
_entity_poly.pdbx_strand_id
1 'polypeptide(L)'
;MKVNIKLLYDEVSKCVYCGFCEAVCPTINLGTHRGYGPRGRVNLIKDVLENKIITEEFLASIYSCLLCDACYIVCPAKIDTGRIVRDMRSIIRSEYNSDKNEKIIIKER
;
A
#
# COMPACT_ATOMS: atom_id res chain seq x y z
N MET A 1 -12.34 -2.56 -13.54
CA MET A 1 -12.83 -1.38 -12.78
C MET A 1 -11.69 -0.37 -12.74
N LYS A 2 -11.91 0.91 -13.06
CA LYS A 2 -10.84 1.92 -13.03
C LYS A 2 -10.63 2.42 -11.60
N VAL A 3 -9.39 2.37 -11.09
CA VAL A 3 -9.03 2.92 -9.79
C VAL A 3 -8.99 4.45 -9.89
N ASN A 4 -9.60 5.16 -8.94
CA ASN A 4 -9.52 6.61 -8.85
C ASN A 4 -8.31 7.01 -7.98
N ILE A 5 -7.25 7.49 -8.63
CA ILE A 5 -5.98 7.86 -7.99
C ILE A 5 -6.16 8.98 -6.96
N LYS A 6 -7.02 9.97 -7.23
CA LYS A 6 -7.28 11.06 -6.29
C LYS A 6 -7.89 10.54 -4.99
N LEU A 7 -8.92 9.69 -5.09
CA LEU A 7 -9.55 9.09 -3.91
C LEU A 7 -8.60 8.17 -3.14
N LEU A 8 -7.70 7.47 -3.85
CA LEU A 8 -6.67 6.65 -3.22
C LEU A 8 -5.66 7.52 -2.45
N TYR A 9 -5.22 8.64 -3.03
CA TYR A 9 -4.32 9.60 -2.39
C TYR A 9 -4.95 10.25 -1.15
N ASP A 10 -6.21 10.65 -1.25
CA ASP A 10 -6.96 11.24 -0.14
C ASP A 10 -7.09 10.24 1.02
N GLU A 11 -7.29 8.95 0.73
CA GLU A 11 -7.42 7.89 1.73
C GLU A 11 -6.10 7.66 2.50
N VAL A 12 -4.97 7.52 1.80
CA VAL A 12 -3.67 7.30 2.46
C VAL A 12 -3.19 8.53 3.24
N SER A 13 -3.64 9.72 2.85
CA SER A 13 -3.29 10.98 3.51
C SER A 13 -3.97 11.18 4.87
N LYS A 14 -4.95 10.35 5.23
CA LYS A 14 -5.63 10.38 6.54
C LYS A 14 -4.77 9.86 7.69
N CYS A 15 -3.62 9.24 7.41
CA CYS A 15 -2.78 8.61 8.42
C CYS A 15 -2.21 9.64 9.40
N VAL A 16 -2.48 9.46 10.70
CA VAL A 16 -1.95 10.29 11.81
C VAL A 16 -0.83 9.60 12.59
N TYR A 17 -0.24 8.53 12.04
CA TYR A 17 0.88 7.79 12.63
C TYR A 17 0.67 7.16 14.02
N CYS A 18 -0.57 7.02 14.51
CA CYS A 18 -0.90 6.48 15.84
C CYS A 18 -0.43 5.04 16.14
N GLY A 19 -0.33 4.17 15.14
CA GLY A 19 0.22 2.80 15.31
C GLY A 19 -0.76 1.72 15.78
N PHE A 20 -2.04 2.00 16.06
CA PHE A 20 -3.03 0.98 16.47
C PHE A 20 -3.14 -0.18 15.47
N CYS A 21 -3.11 0.13 14.18
CA CYS A 21 -3.18 -0.88 13.12
C CYS A 21 -1.99 -1.85 13.13
N GLU A 22 -0.82 -1.42 13.60
CA GLU A 22 0.39 -2.23 13.63
C GLU A 22 0.27 -3.42 14.60
N ALA A 23 -0.36 -3.19 15.75
CA ALA A 23 -0.51 -4.19 16.82
C ALA A 23 -1.38 -5.40 16.41
N VAL A 24 -2.22 -5.23 15.39
CA VAL A 24 -3.17 -6.27 14.93
C VAL A 24 -2.76 -6.91 13.60
N CYS A 25 -1.64 -6.49 13.01
CA CYS A 25 -1.22 -7.00 11.71
C CYS A 25 -0.39 -8.28 11.84
N PRO A 26 -0.83 -9.42 11.29
CA PRO A 26 -0.09 -10.68 11.38
C PRO A 26 1.22 -10.67 10.57
N THR A 27 1.35 -9.78 9.59
CA THR A 27 2.49 -9.76 8.66
C THR A 27 3.51 -8.68 8.95
N ILE A 28 3.34 -7.90 10.03
CA ILE A 28 4.25 -6.79 10.35
C ILE A 28 5.71 -7.23 10.58
N ASN A 29 5.92 -8.47 11.00
CA ASN A 29 7.24 -9.03 11.32
C ASN A 29 7.84 -9.88 10.19
N LEU A 30 7.29 -9.85 8.98
CA LEU A 30 7.82 -10.64 7.86
C LEU A 30 9.18 -10.16 7.34
N GLY A 31 9.59 -8.92 7.65
CA GLY A 31 10.87 -8.37 7.26
C GLY A 31 11.51 -7.53 8.36
N THR A 32 12.66 -6.95 8.05
CA THR A 32 13.48 -6.17 8.99
C THR A 32 12.96 -4.76 9.24
N HIS A 33 12.03 -4.28 8.41
CA HIS A 33 11.43 -2.95 8.50
C HIS A 33 9.92 -3.04 8.70
N ARG A 34 9.33 -1.99 9.28
CA ARG A 34 7.87 -1.92 9.54
C ARG A 34 7.03 -1.69 8.28
N GLY A 35 7.62 -1.76 7.09
CA GLY A 35 6.91 -1.62 5.82
C GLY A 35 5.88 -2.73 5.58
N TYR A 36 6.05 -3.91 6.18
CA TYR A 36 5.11 -5.02 6.12
C TYR A 36 3.87 -4.87 7.02
N GLY A 37 3.82 -3.82 7.84
CA GLY A 37 2.65 -3.44 8.62
C GLY A 37 1.64 -2.60 7.81
N PRO A 38 0.39 -2.45 8.29
CA PRO A 38 -0.65 -1.68 7.60
C PRO A 38 -0.30 -0.20 7.48
N ARG A 39 0.27 0.43 8.51
CA ARG A 39 0.75 1.82 8.40
C ARG A 39 1.94 1.91 7.44
N GLY A 40 2.84 0.93 7.49
CA GLY A 40 3.91 0.79 6.50
C GLY A 40 3.37 0.80 5.07
N ARG A 41 2.35 -0.02 4.78
CA ARG A 41 1.69 -0.06 3.47
C ARG A 41 1.02 1.25 3.09
N VAL A 42 0.32 1.92 4.02
CA VAL A 42 -0.29 3.23 3.76
C VAL A 42 0.77 4.25 3.32
N ASN A 43 1.89 4.32 4.05
CA ASN A 43 2.99 5.23 3.72
C ASN A 43 3.66 4.86 2.41
N LEU A 44 3.96 3.58 2.21
CA LEU A 44 4.55 3.08 0.98
C LEU A 44 3.68 3.39 -0.25
N ILE A 45 2.35 3.21 -0.15
CA ILE A 45 1.43 3.57 -1.23
C ILE A 45 1.48 5.07 -1.49
N LYS A 46 1.46 5.90 -0.43
CA LYS A 46 1.59 7.36 -0.58
C LYS A 46 2.88 7.73 -1.30
N ASP A 47 4.01 7.16 -0.90
CA ASP A 47 5.32 7.41 -1.50
C ASP A 47 5.33 7.03 -3.00
N VAL A 48 4.70 5.91 -3.38
CA VAL A 48 4.55 5.52 -4.79
C VAL A 48 3.67 6.50 -5.56
N LEU A 49 2.58 6.99 -4.98
CA LEU A 49 1.70 7.95 -5.64
C LEU A 49 2.39 9.31 -5.87
N GLU A 50 3.28 9.72 -4.97
CA GLU A 50 4.03 10.98 -5.07
C GLU A 50 5.23 10.86 -6.01
N ASN A 51 5.99 9.77 -5.90
CA ASN A 51 7.27 9.63 -6.61
C ASN A 51 7.19 8.79 -7.88
N LYS A 52 6.10 8.04 -8.09
CA LYS A 52 5.90 7.12 -9.22
C LYS A 52 7.00 6.07 -9.38
N ILE A 53 7.63 5.67 -8.27
CA ILE A 53 8.70 4.67 -8.21
C ILE A 53 8.15 3.47 -7.45
N ILE A 54 8.19 2.28 -8.05
CA ILE A 54 7.90 1.02 -7.36
C ILE A 54 9.24 0.30 -7.12
N THR A 55 9.40 -0.28 -5.93
CA THR A 55 10.57 -1.10 -5.60
C THR A 55 10.15 -2.54 -5.35
N GLU A 56 11.10 -3.46 -5.35
CA GLU A 56 10.83 -4.86 -4.96
C GLU A 56 10.30 -4.95 -3.53
N GLU A 57 10.85 -4.13 -2.63
CA GLU A 57 10.41 -4.03 -1.23
C GLU A 57 8.94 -3.56 -1.12
N PHE A 58 8.55 -2.59 -1.95
CA PHE A 58 7.16 -2.17 -2.07
C PHE A 58 6.27 -3.33 -2.53
N LEU A 59 6.66 -4.04 -3.59
CA LEU A 59 5.90 -5.18 -4.10
C LEU A 59 5.76 -6.26 -3.02
N ALA A 60 6.84 -6.63 -2.34
CA ALA A 60 6.82 -7.59 -1.25
C ALA A 60 5.89 -7.17 -0.11
N SER A 61 5.91 -5.90 0.28
CA SER A 61 5.00 -5.36 1.31
C SER A 61 3.53 -5.42 0.87
N ILE A 62 3.22 -4.99 -0.35
CA ILE A 62 1.83 -4.98 -0.86
C ILE A 62 1.28 -6.40 -1.03
N TYR A 63 2.08 -7.33 -1.56
CA TYR A 63 1.65 -8.70 -1.81
C TYR A 63 1.66 -9.59 -0.57
N SER A 64 2.42 -9.24 0.47
CA SER A 64 2.32 -9.92 1.78
C SER A 64 1.02 -9.61 2.56
N CYS A 65 0.24 -8.61 2.15
CA CYS A 65 -1.03 -8.30 2.82
C CYS A 65 -2.05 -9.44 2.63
N LEU A 66 -2.60 -9.96 3.73
CA LEU A 66 -3.62 -11.03 3.70
C LEU A 66 -5.04 -10.53 3.42
N LEU A 67 -5.26 -9.21 3.35
CA LEU A 67 -6.59 -8.59 3.22
C LEU A 67 -7.58 -9.04 4.32
N CYS A 68 -7.10 -9.22 5.56
CA CYS A 68 -7.92 -9.68 6.69
C CYS A 68 -8.69 -8.56 7.41
N ASP A 69 -8.49 -7.30 7.02
CA ASP A 69 -9.16 -6.09 7.54
C ASP A 69 -9.07 -5.84 9.07
N ALA A 70 -8.26 -6.60 9.82
CA ALA A 70 -8.03 -6.38 11.25
C ALA A 70 -7.57 -4.94 11.55
N CYS A 71 -6.71 -4.39 10.71
CA CYS A 71 -6.21 -3.02 10.81
C CYS A 71 -7.29 -1.93 10.61
N TYR A 72 -8.31 -2.19 9.80
CA TYR A 72 -9.41 -1.24 9.56
C TYR A 72 -10.28 -1.08 10.81
N ILE A 73 -10.57 -2.18 11.51
CA ILE A 73 -11.40 -2.21 12.71
C ILE A 73 -10.84 -1.26 13.80
N VAL A 74 -9.52 -1.30 14.00
CA VAL A 74 -8.83 -0.55 15.06
C VAL A 74 -8.36 0.84 14.62
N CYS A 75 -8.49 1.20 13.34
CA CYS A 75 -7.99 2.48 12.83
C CYS A 75 -8.88 3.64 13.31
N PRO A 76 -8.37 4.61 14.10
CA PRO A 76 -9.16 5.77 14.51
C PRO A 76 -9.44 6.71 13.32
N ALA A 77 -8.55 6.76 12.34
CA ALA A 77 -8.71 7.55 11.11
C ALA A 77 -9.56 6.85 10.03
N LYS A 78 -10.06 5.64 10.31
CA LYS A 78 -10.91 4.84 9.41
C LYS A 78 -10.32 4.63 8.00
N ILE A 79 -9.01 4.42 7.94
CA ILE A 79 -8.32 4.12 6.68
C ILE A 79 -8.63 2.68 6.26
N ASP A 80 -9.28 2.53 5.10
CA ASP A 80 -9.57 1.22 4.52
C ASP A 80 -8.31 0.63 3.85
N THR A 81 -7.43 0.09 4.70
CA THR A 81 -6.14 -0.47 4.28
C THR A 81 -6.33 -1.64 3.30
N GLY A 82 -7.37 -2.47 3.51
CA GLY A 82 -7.69 -3.58 2.61
C GLY A 82 -8.04 -3.09 1.21
N ARG A 83 -8.88 -2.06 1.11
CA ARG A 83 -9.23 -1.43 -0.17
C ARG A 83 -8.04 -0.79 -0.85
N ILE A 84 -7.25 0.06 -0.18
CA ILE A 84 -6.11 0.73 -0.83
C ILE A 84 -5.07 -0.28 -1.33
N VAL A 85 -4.88 -1.41 -0.63
CA VAL A 85 -4.00 -2.50 -1.08
C VAL A 85 -4.58 -3.20 -2.31
N ARG A 86 -5.89 -3.48 -2.35
CA ARG A 86 -6.55 -4.03 -3.55
C ARG A 86 -6.44 -3.08 -4.74
N ASP A 87 -6.72 -1.80 -4.52
CA ASP A 87 -6.61 -0.74 -5.54
C ASP A 87 -5.17 -0.69 -6.09
N MET A 88 -4.17 -0.74 -5.21
CA MET A 88 -2.76 -0.76 -5.61
C MET A 88 -2.38 -2.01 -6.38
N ARG A 89 -2.84 -3.20 -5.97
CA ARG A 89 -2.63 -4.45 -6.73
C ARG A 89 -3.25 -4.37 -8.12
N SER A 90 -4.41 -3.73 -8.27
CA SER A 90 -5.03 -3.49 -9.57
C SER A 90 -4.19 -2.55 -10.43
N ILE A 91 -3.64 -1.47 -9.87
CA ILE A 91 -2.73 -0.56 -10.58
C ILE A 91 -1.50 -1.33 -11.05
N ILE A 92 -0.80 -2.02 -10.15
CA ILE A 92 0.39 -2.83 -10.48
C ILE A 92 0.09 -3.80 -11.62
N ARG A 93 -1.03 -4.51 -11.56
CA ARG A 93 -1.44 -5.45 -12.61
C ARG A 93 -1.73 -4.77 -13.94
N SER A 94 -2.37 -3.60 -13.94
CA SER A 94 -2.64 -2.85 -15.16
C SER A 94 -1.36 -2.35 -15.82
N GLU A 95 -0.39 -1.86 -15.03
CA GLU A 95 0.92 -1.43 -15.53
C GLU A 95 1.75 -2.61 -16.06
N TYR A 96 1.69 -3.77 -15.39
CA TYR A 96 2.40 -4.98 -15.84
C TYR A 96 1.90 -5.54 -17.18
N ASN A 97 0.61 -5.32 -17.52
CA ASN A 97 0.03 -5.74 -18.80
C ASN A 97 0.13 -4.65 -19.88
N SER A 98 0.61 -3.46 -19.51
CA SER A 98 0.78 -2.33 -20.43
C SER A 98 2.22 -2.34 -20.94
N ASP A 99 2.51 -3.25 -21.86
CA ASP A 99 3.70 -3.13 -22.70
C ASP A 99 3.75 -1.72 -23.32
N LYS A 100 4.72 -0.92 -22.86
CA LYS A 100 5.17 0.36 -23.44
C LYS A 100 4.15 1.51 -23.44
N ASN A 101 4.03 2.31 -22.37
CA ASN A 101 4.14 3.79 -22.48
C ASN A 101 3.91 4.69 -21.24
N GLU A 102 3.83 4.23 -19.99
CA GLU A 102 3.97 5.16 -18.85
C GLU A 102 4.75 4.50 -17.70
N LYS A 103 6.02 4.91 -17.55
CA LYS A 103 7.00 4.24 -16.68
C LYS A 103 6.69 4.50 -15.21
N ILE A 104 6.08 3.54 -14.53
CA ILE A 104 6.49 3.27 -13.15
C ILE A 104 7.92 2.70 -13.24
N ILE A 105 8.89 3.43 -12.71
CA ILE A 105 10.28 2.96 -12.72
C ILE A 105 10.41 1.93 -11.61
N ILE A 106 10.51 0.65 -11.98
CA ILE A 106 10.93 -0.41 -11.06
C ILE A 106 12.44 -0.26 -10.86
N LYS A 107 12.87 0.13 -9.66
CA LYS A 107 14.29 0.13 -9.30
C LYS A 107 14.57 -1.05 -8.37
N GLU A 108 15.45 -1.95 -8.80
CA GLU A 108 16.21 -2.81 -7.90
C GLU A 108 17.13 -1.90 -7.08
N ARG A 109 17.17 -2.11 -5.76
CA ARG A 109 18.10 -1.41 -4.88
C ARG A 109 19.31 -2.30 -4.62
#